data_AF-A0A960Y5Q1-F1
#
_entry.id   AF-A0A960Y5Q1-F1
#
_cell.length_a   1.000
_cell.length_b   1.000
_cell.length_c   1.000
_cell.angle_alpha   90.00
_cell.angle_beta   90.00
_cell.angle_gamma   90.00
#
_symmetry.space_group_name_H-M   'P 1'
#
loop_
_entity.id
_entity.type
_entity.pdbx_description
1 polymer ?
#
loop_
_entity_poly.entity_id
_entity_poly.type
_entity_poly.pdbx_seq_one_letter_code
_entity_poly.pdbx_strand_id
1 'polypeptide(L)'
;GKSSKQGAFLDSNFDRMAESALFAGLMWYFMTRAFDETTALLCLLALAGSLTTSYARARAEGLGATCYGGWLQRPERMVLVIAGMMLGRPVLVIVVAVLAVATWATTVQRIVTVCRDLEGGGRA
;
A
#
# COMPACT_ATOMS: atom_id res chain seq x y z
N GLY A 1 -4.21 -20.59 18.49
CA GLY A 1 -5.32 -19.64 18.28
C GLY A 1 -6.23 -20.17 17.18
N LYS A 2 -7.56 -20.10 17.35
CA LYS A 2 -8.50 -20.53 16.31
C LYS A 2 -8.51 -19.49 15.20
N SER A 3 -7.80 -19.75 14.10
CA SER A 3 -7.90 -18.91 12.90
C SER A 3 -9.27 -19.14 12.27
N SER A 4 -10.15 -18.15 12.33
CA SER A 4 -11.48 -18.18 11.71
C SER A 4 -11.47 -17.34 10.44
N LYS A 5 -12.22 -17.76 9.41
CA LYS A 5 -12.38 -16.98 8.16
C LYS A 5 -12.91 -15.57 8.42
N GLN A 6 -13.77 -15.43 9.43
CA GLN A 6 -14.29 -14.14 9.89
C GLN A 6 -13.19 -13.27 10.50
N GLY A 7 -12.32 -13.83 11.34
CA GLY A 7 -11.20 -13.10 11.94
C GLY A 7 -10.23 -12.57 10.88
N ALA A 8 -9.84 -13.42 9.92
CA ALA A 8 -8.95 -13.01 8.82
C ALA A 8 -9.55 -11.89 7.96
N PHE A 9 -10.87 -11.92 7.73
CA PHE A 9 -11.59 -10.86 7.03
C PHE A 9 -11.56 -9.53 7.82
N LEU A 10 -11.88 -9.56 9.12
CA LEU A 10 -11.87 -8.37 9.95
C LEU A 10 -10.47 -7.77 10.08
N ASP A 11 -9.45 -8.61 10.31
CA ASP A 11 -8.04 -8.23 10.39
C ASP A 11 -7.60 -7.47 9.13
N SER A 12 -7.90 -8.03 7.96
CA SER A 12 -7.59 -7.41 6.66
C SER A 12 -8.27 -6.05 6.46
N ASN A 13 -9.46 -5.83 7.03
CA ASN A 13 -10.16 -4.55 6.93
C ASN A 13 -9.59 -3.52 7.89
N PHE A 14 -9.40 -3.88 9.17
CA PHE A 14 -8.80 -2.98 10.15
C PHE A 14 -7.38 -2.60 9.77
N ASP A 15 -6.64 -3.51 9.15
CA ASP A 15 -5.33 -3.27 8.60
C ASP A 15 -5.28 -2.13 7.58
N ARG A 16 -6.30 -2.06 6.71
CA ARG A 16 -6.45 -1.01 5.69
C ARG A 16 -6.92 0.30 6.31
N MET A 17 -7.83 0.22 7.29
CA MET A 17 -8.29 1.42 8.02
C MET A 17 -7.15 2.07 8.79
N ALA A 18 -6.30 1.28 9.45
CA ALA A 18 -5.13 1.76 10.17
C ALA A 18 -4.10 2.41 9.24
N GLU A 19 -3.79 1.77 8.09
CA GLU A 19 -2.90 2.36 7.09
C GLU A 19 -3.48 3.66 6.50
N SER A 20 -4.80 3.72 6.29
CA SER A 20 -5.49 4.90 5.78
C SER A 20 -5.44 6.07 6.77
N ALA A 21 -5.71 5.80 8.05
CA ALA A 21 -5.61 6.79 9.11
C ALA A 21 -4.18 7.34 9.24
N LEU A 22 -3.16 6.48 9.10
CA LEU A 22 -1.75 6.86 9.15
C LEU A 22 -1.40 7.88 8.05
N PHE A 23 -1.66 7.55 6.78
CA PHE A 23 -1.33 8.47 5.68
C PHE A 23 -2.19 9.73 5.68
N ALA A 24 -3.47 9.64 6.09
CA ALA A 24 -4.32 10.81 6.24
C ALA A 24 -3.80 11.76 7.33
N GLY A 25 -3.33 11.21 8.47
CA GLY A 25 -2.71 11.98 9.55
C GLY A 25 -1.41 12.66 9.10
N LEU A 26 -0.56 11.95 8.34
CA LEU A 26 0.65 12.53 7.77
C LEU A 26 0.34 13.65 6.77
N MET A 27 -0.61 13.43 5.87
CA MET A 27 -1.08 14.45 4.92
C MET A 27 -1.55 15.71 5.67
N TRP A 28 -2.38 15.54 6.71
CA TRP A 28 -2.86 16.63 7.54
C TRP A 28 -1.72 17.38 8.23
N TYR A 29 -0.75 16.66 8.79
CA TYR A 29 0.44 17.25 9.40
C TYR A 29 1.26 18.08 8.39
N PHE A 30 1.52 17.53 7.21
CA PHE A 30 2.31 18.22 6.18
C PHE A 30 1.59 19.46 5.64
N MET A 31 0.25 19.43 5.53
CA MET A 31 -0.54 20.60 5.15
C MET A 31 -0.58 21.69 6.22
N THR A 32 -0.81 21.32 7.49
CA THR A 32 -1.19 22.30 8.53
C THR A 32 -0.06 22.75 9.44
N ARG A 33 0.99 21.94 9.57
CA ARG A 33 2.12 22.23 10.48
C ARG A 33 3.43 22.39 9.73
N ALA A 34 3.67 21.54 8.73
CA ALA A 34 4.92 21.53 7.99
C ALA A 34 4.94 22.51 6.80
N PHE A 35 3.76 22.95 6.35
CA PHE A 35 3.52 23.77 5.16
C PHE A 35 4.25 23.24 3.92
N ASP A 36 4.09 21.94 3.69
CA ASP A 36 4.77 21.18 2.64
C ASP A 36 3.72 20.44 1.79
N GLU A 37 3.12 21.19 0.87
CA GLU A 37 2.02 20.72 0.03
C GLU A 37 2.43 19.56 -0.87
N THR A 38 3.69 19.56 -1.33
CA THR A 38 4.24 18.48 -2.14
C THR A 38 4.28 17.17 -1.36
N THR A 39 4.79 17.18 -0.13
CA THR A 39 4.83 15.97 0.69
C THR A 39 3.44 15.51 1.11
N ALA A 40 2.52 16.43 1.37
CA ALA A 40 1.12 16.09 1.61
C ALA A 40 0.49 15.36 0.41
N LEU A 41 0.73 15.83 -0.82
CA LEU A 41 0.30 15.15 -2.04
C LEU A 41 0.94 13.76 -2.18
N LEU A 42 2.22 13.61 -1.82
CA LEU A 42 2.89 12.32 -1.81
C LEU A 42 2.26 11.35 -0.79
N CYS A 43 1.82 11.82 0.38
CA CYS A 43 1.07 11.00 1.34
C CYS A 43 -0.24 10.48 0.72
N LEU A 44 -0.97 11.34 0.00
CA LEU A 44 -2.20 10.95 -0.70
C LEU A 44 -1.92 9.91 -1.80
N LEU A 45 -0.86 10.10 -2.58
CA LEU A 45 -0.45 9.16 -3.63
C LEU A 45 -0.01 7.81 -3.04
N ALA A 46 0.72 7.82 -1.92
CA ALA A 46 1.11 6.62 -1.20
C ALA A 46 -0.10 5.85 -0.68
N LEU A 47 -1.08 6.54 -0.09
CA LEU A 47 -2.35 5.96 0.35
C LEU A 47 -3.13 5.35 -0.82
N ALA A 48 -3.34 6.10 -1.90
CA ALA A 48 -4.06 5.61 -3.06
C ALA A 48 -3.40 4.34 -3.63
N GLY A 49 -2.07 4.37 -3.81
CA GLY A 49 -1.33 3.20 -4.29
C GLY A 49 -1.38 2.00 -3.34
N SER A 50 -1.41 2.20 -2.01
CA SER A 50 -1.50 1.08 -1.06
C SER A 50 -2.87 0.38 -1.12
N LEU A 51 -3.94 1.16 -1.28
CA LEU A 51 -5.29 0.66 -1.46
C LEU A 51 -5.44 -0.06 -2.80
N THR A 52 -4.92 0.50 -3.89
CA THR A 52 -4.97 -0.14 -5.22
C THR A 52 -4.16 -1.44 -5.26
N THR A 53 -2.98 -1.49 -4.62
CA THR A 53 -2.18 -2.72 -4.48
C THR A 53 -2.97 -3.83 -3.78
N SER A 54 -3.70 -3.47 -2.72
CA SER A 54 -4.52 -4.39 -1.95
C SER A 54 -5.74 -4.88 -2.74
N TYR A 55 -6.37 -3.98 -3.50
CA TYR A 55 -7.51 -4.31 -4.36
C TYR A 55 -7.11 -5.21 -5.52
N ALA A 56 -5.99 -4.91 -6.21
CA ALA A 56 -5.49 -5.72 -7.32
C ALA A 56 -5.29 -7.19 -6.90
N ARG A 57 -4.74 -7.42 -5.69
CA ARG A 57 -4.62 -8.76 -5.11
C ARG A 57 -5.97 -9.43 -4.90
N ALA A 58 -6.86 -8.75 -4.17
CA ALA A 58 -8.17 -9.30 -3.83
C ALA A 58 -9.00 -9.62 -5.09
N ARG A 59 -8.89 -8.77 -6.12
CA ARG A 59 -9.57 -8.99 -7.40
C ARG A 59 -8.97 -10.15 -8.19
N ALA A 60 -7.65 -10.28 -8.21
CA ALA A 60 -6.99 -11.42 -8.85
C ALA A 60 -7.39 -12.74 -8.19
N GLU A 61 -7.32 -12.82 -6.86
CA GLU A 61 -7.74 -13.99 -6.09
C GLU A 61 -9.22 -14.32 -6.31
N GLY A 62 -10.09 -13.30 -6.43
CA GLY A 62 -11.50 -13.46 -6.77
C GLY A 62 -11.76 -13.94 -8.20
N LEU A 63 -10.80 -13.81 -9.11
CA LEU A 63 -10.84 -14.36 -10.48
C LEU A 63 -10.18 -15.75 -10.56
N GLY A 64 -9.73 -16.31 -9.42
CA GLY A 64 -8.99 -17.58 -9.38
C GLY A 64 -7.53 -17.47 -9.81
N ALA A 65 -7.03 -16.25 -10.07
CA ALA A 65 -5.62 -16.00 -10.35
C ALA A 65 -4.83 -15.80 -9.04
N THR A 66 -3.59 -16.24 -9.02
CA THR A 66 -2.70 -16.00 -7.88
C THR A 66 -1.94 -14.69 -8.09
N CYS A 67 -1.96 -13.80 -7.11
CA CYS A 67 -1.23 -12.54 -7.16
C CYS A 67 -0.13 -12.55 -6.09
N TYR A 68 1.03 -13.13 -6.46
CA TYR A 68 2.23 -13.12 -5.63
C TYR A 68 3.22 -12.05 -6.10
N GLY A 69 3.88 -11.38 -5.15
CA GLY A 69 4.94 -10.42 -5.42
C GLY A 69 4.60 -8.96 -5.10
N GLY A 70 5.43 -8.06 -5.60
CA GLY A 70 5.43 -6.64 -5.27
C GLY A 70 6.67 -6.25 -4.48
N TRP A 71 7.26 -5.10 -4.80
CA TRP A 71 8.56 -4.68 -4.26
C TRP A 71 8.48 -4.28 -2.79
N LEU A 72 7.32 -3.79 -2.36
CA LEU A 72 7.11 -3.35 -0.99
C LEU A 72 5.81 -3.92 -0.44
N GLN A 73 5.92 -4.86 0.51
CA GLN A 73 4.75 -5.37 1.21
C GLN A 73 4.35 -4.43 2.35
N ARG A 74 3.27 -4.80 3.04
CA ARG A 74 2.69 -3.97 4.10
C ARG A 74 3.60 -3.80 5.31
N PRO A 75 4.23 -4.86 5.87
CA PRO A 75 5.11 -4.71 7.03
C PRO A 75 6.27 -3.75 6.76
N GLU A 76 6.91 -3.85 5.58
CA GLU A 76 8.02 -2.99 5.19
C GLU A 76 7.57 -1.54 5.06
N ARG A 77 6.39 -1.30 4.49
CA ARG A 77 5.80 0.06 4.44
C ARG A 77 5.63 0.65 5.83
N MET A 78 5.03 -0.10 6.76
CA MET A 78 4.79 0.38 8.13
C MET A 78 6.11 0.65 8.86
N VAL A 79 7.09 -0.25 8.76
CA VAL A 79 8.41 -0.07 9.37
C VAL A 79 9.09 1.19 8.83
N LEU A 80 9.06 1.42 7.51
CA LEU A 80 9.67 2.60 6.90
C LEU A 80 9.02 3.90 7.38
N VAL A 81 7.69 3.99 7.41
CA VAL A 81 7.00 5.21 7.88
C VAL A 81 7.32 5.45 9.37
N ILE A 82 7.26 4.41 10.21
CA ILE A 82 7.56 4.53 11.64
C ILE A 82 9.01 4.98 11.85
N ALA A 83 9.97 4.37 11.15
CA ALA A 83 11.37 4.77 11.21
C ALA A 83 11.56 6.23 10.72
N GLY A 84 10.91 6.61 9.63
CA GLY A 84 10.94 7.99 9.12
C GLY A 84 10.42 9.00 10.14
N MET A 85 9.33 8.67 10.84
CA MET A 85 8.79 9.52 11.92
C MET A 85 9.77 9.67 13.09
N MET A 86 10.47 8.58 13.47
CA MET A 86 11.45 8.61 14.57
C MET A 86 12.74 9.37 14.21
N LEU A 87 13.20 9.27 12.96
CA LEU A 87 14.43 9.89 12.47
C LEU A 87 14.26 11.37 12.08
N GLY A 88 13.02 11.85 12.03
CA GLY A 88 12.69 13.25 11.83
C GLY A 88 12.31 13.62 10.39
N ARG A 89 11.88 14.87 10.23
CA ARG A 89 11.20 15.36 9.01
C ARG A 89 11.96 15.11 7.70
N PRO A 90 13.28 15.38 7.57
CA PRO A 90 13.97 15.17 6.29
C PRO A 90 13.94 13.71 5.83
N VAL A 91 14.11 12.77 6.77
CA VAL A 91 14.03 11.33 6.49
C VAL A 91 12.61 10.92 6.16
N LEU A 92 11.62 11.42 6.91
CA LEU A 92 10.21 11.14 6.66
C LEU A 92 9.77 11.57 5.25
N VAL A 93 10.20 12.74 4.78
CA VAL A 93 9.89 13.22 3.42
C VAL A 93 10.43 12.24 2.37
N ILE A 94 11.69 11.81 2.51
CA ILE A 94 12.31 10.83 1.60
C ILE A 94 11.55 9.51 1.64
N VAL A 95 11.21 9.03 2.84
CA VAL A 95 10.44 7.79 3.03
C VAL A 95 9.09 7.90 2.31
N VAL A 96 8.33 8.96 2.54
CA VAL A 96 7.00 9.15 1.91
C VAL A 96 7.12 9.19 0.38
N ALA A 97 8.13 9.87 -0.16
CA ALA A 97 8.38 9.90 -1.60
C ALA A 97 8.68 8.49 -2.16
N VAL A 98 9.56 7.73 -1.51
CA VAL A 98 9.87 6.34 -1.89
C VAL A 98 8.63 5.47 -1.82
N LEU A 99 7.82 5.61 -0.78
CA LEU A 99 6.60 4.83 -0.61
C LEU A 99 5.56 5.14 -1.68
N ALA A 100 5.38 6.42 -2.04
CA ALA A 100 4.48 6.82 -3.11
C ALA A 100 4.89 6.17 -4.44
N VAL A 101 6.18 6.18 -4.79
CA VAL A 101 6.64 5.53 -6.03
C VAL A 101 6.51 4.01 -5.94
N ALA A 102 6.92 3.41 -4.81
CA ALA A 102 6.93 1.97 -4.64
C ALA A 102 5.53 1.33 -4.65
N THR A 103 4.51 2.01 -4.09
CA THR A 103 3.12 1.51 -4.09
C THR A 103 2.55 1.46 -5.51
N TRP A 104 2.79 2.50 -6.31
CA TRP A 104 2.34 2.56 -7.70
C TRP A 104 3.11 1.60 -8.59
N ALA A 105 4.44 1.51 -8.45
CA ALA A 105 5.24 0.52 -9.15
C ALA A 105 4.77 -0.91 -8.86
N THR A 106 4.50 -1.22 -7.58
CA THR A 106 3.95 -2.52 -7.17
C THR A 106 2.57 -2.78 -7.76
N THR A 107 1.72 -1.76 -7.82
CA THR A 107 0.38 -1.87 -8.43
C THR A 107 0.48 -2.25 -9.90
N VAL A 108 1.31 -1.55 -10.68
CA VAL A 108 1.52 -1.83 -12.11
C VAL A 108 2.08 -3.24 -12.31
N GLN A 109 3.07 -3.64 -11.52
CA GLN A 109 3.62 -4.99 -11.57
C GLN A 109 2.55 -6.06 -11.36
N ARG A 110 1.71 -5.89 -10.33
CA ARG A 110 0.64 -6.85 -10.04
C ARG A 110 -0.38 -6.94 -11.16
N ILE A 111 -0.78 -5.80 -11.73
CA ILE A 111 -1.70 -5.76 -12.87
C ILE A 111 -1.10 -6.51 -14.06
N VAL A 112 0.15 -6.21 -14.43
CA VAL A 112 0.82 -6.84 -15.57
C VAL A 112 0.99 -8.35 -15.36
N THR A 113 1.40 -8.80 -14.17
CA THR A 113 1.53 -10.23 -13.86
C THR A 113 0.19 -10.93 -13.97
N VAL A 114 -0.86 -10.40 -13.36
CA VAL A 114 -2.19 -11.02 -13.38
C VAL A 114 -2.77 -11.06 -14.79
N CYS A 115 -2.61 -10.01 -15.59
CA CYS A 115 -3.05 -10.02 -16.99
C CYS A 115 -2.36 -11.12 -17.80
N ARG A 116 -1.04 -11.29 -17.64
CA ARG A 116 -0.28 -12.35 -18.33
C ARG A 116 -0.71 -13.75 -17.90
N ASP A 117 -0.95 -13.94 -16.60
CA ASP A 117 -1.40 -15.23 -16.08
C ASP A 117 -2.79 -15.62 -16.60
N LEU A 118 -3.70 -14.64 -16.70
CA LEU A 118 -5.04 -14.84 -17.27
C LEU A 118 -5.00 -15.15 -18.78
N GLU A 119 -4.12 -14.50 -19.54
CA GLU A 119 -3.92 -14.79 -20.97
C GLU A 119 -3.31 -16.17 -21.22
N GLY A 120 -2.38 -16.60 -20.35
CA GLY A 120 -1.74 -17.91 -20.42
C GLY A 120 -2.68 -19.07 -20.05
N GLY A 121 -3.62 -18.84 -19.12
CA GLY A 121 -4.61 -19.83 -18.68
C GLY A 121 -5.70 -20.16 -19.71
N GLY A 122 -5.89 -19.32 -20.75
CA GLY A 122 -6.83 -19.58 -21.85
C GLY A 122 -6.30 -20.51 -22.95
N ARG A 123 -5.10 -21.09 -22.78
CA ARG A 123 -4.46 -22.01 -23.75
C ARG A 123 -4.35 -23.45 -23.25
N ALA A 124 -5.02 -23.81 -22.15
CA ALA A 124 -5.07 -25.16 -21.61
C ALA A 124 -6.44 -25.81 -21.88
#